data_AF-A0A927M0I7-F1
#
_entry.id   AF-A0A927M0I7-F1
#
_cell.length_a   1.000
_cell.length_b   1.000
_cell.length_c   1.000
_cell.angle_alpha   90.00
_cell.angle_beta   90.00
_cell.angle_gamma   90.00
#
_symmetry.space_group_name_H-M   'P 1'
#
loop_
_entity.id
_entity.type
_entity.pdbx_description
1 polymer ?
#
loop_
_entity_poly.entity_id
_entity_poly.type
_entity_poly.pdbx_seq_one_letter_code
_entity_poly.pdbx_strand_id
1 'polypeptide(L)'
;MMSNNGVKEELYPKQIGGWLLVYLITLFISEVMYITGVIRILPNFINHIEESNWVQNVIVIGALLKTVITGLILMLFISKKNYALRIIIIYEVFCILIRILTYIDFYSRGQIVPSSYHVSILFGVISVLWISYFLKSNRAKETFINS
;
A
#
# COMPACT_ATOMS: atom_id res chain seq x y z
N MET A 1 -25.70 -27.98 40.73
CA MET A 1 -24.82 -29.04 40.16
C MET A 1 -25.16 -29.16 38.68
N MET A 2 -24.12 -29.21 37.83
CA MET A 2 -24.13 -29.33 36.34
C MET A 2 -24.64 -28.11 35.55
N SER A 3 -23.97 -27.61 34.51
CA SER A 3 -22.67 -27.94 33.92
C SER A 3 -22.20 -26.71 33.13
N ASN A 4 -21.01 -26.20 33.43
CA ASN A 4 -20.19 -25.47 32.46
C ASN A 4 -20.06 -26.32 31.19
N ASN A 5 -20.19 -25.72 30.00
CA ASN A 5 -19.53 -26.10 28.74
C ASN A 5 -20.28 -25.42 27.58
N GLY A 6 -19.68 -24.44 26.91
CA GLY A 6 -20.27 -23.99 25.64
C GLY A 6 -19.70 -22.77 24.94
N VAL A 7 -18.95 -21.88 25.60
CA VAL A 7 -18.39 -20.71 24.89
C VAL A 7 -16.96 -20.43 25.35
N LYS A 8 -16.08 -21.42 25.15
CA LYS A 8 -14.69 -21.13 24.84
C LYS A 8 -14.60 -21.12 23.32
N GLU A 9 -15.15 -20.08 22.69
CA GLU A 9 -14.85 -19.79 21.28
C GLU A 9 -13.36 -19.44 21.21
N GLU A 10 -12.58 -20.51 21.01
CA GLU A 10 -11.28 -20.56 20.37
C GLU A 10 -10.51 -19.24 20.34
N LEU A 11 -9.78 -19.01 21.41
CA LEU A 11 -8.70 -18.03 21.56
C LEU A 11 -7.49 -18.40 20.68
N TYR A 12 -7.71 -18.93 19.47
CA TYR A 12 -6.67 -19.21 18.50
C TYR A 12 -6.67 -18.07 17.48
N PRO A 13 -5.52 -17.41 17.25
CA PRO A 13 -5.44 -16.33 16.27
C PRO A 13 -5.80 -16.91 14.90
N LYS A 14 -6.96 -16.53 14.35
CA LYS A 14 -7.43 -16.96 13.03
C LYS A 14 -6.27 -16.90 12.04
N GLN A 15 -6.01 -18.02 11.37
CA GLN A 15 -4.93 -18.10 10.40
C GLN A 15 -5.13 -17.02 9.32
N ILE A 16 -4.04 -16.45 8.83
CA ILE A 16 -4.11 -15.49 7.72
C ILE A 16 -4.70 -16.24 6.53
N GLY A 17 -5.93 -15.88 6.13
CA GLY A 17 -6.57 -16.52 4.99
C GLY A 17 -5.75 -16.32 3.71
N GLY A 18 -5.68 -17.31 2.82
CA GLY A 18 -4.89 -17.21 1.58
C GLY A 18 -5.21 -15.99 0.71
N TRP A 19 -6.40 -15.40 0.85
CA TRP A 19 -6.80 -14.17 0.19
C TRP A 19 -6.01 -12.93 0.66
N LEU A 20 -5.56 -12.89 1.91
CA LEU A 20 -4.66 -11.86 2.45
C LEU A 20 -3.25 -11.98 1.86
N LEU A 21 -2.85 -13.21 1.51
CA LEU A 21 -1.60 -13.49 0.81
C LEU A 21 -1.60 -12.87 -0.60
N VAL A 22 -2.76 -12.83 -1.28
CA VAL A 22 -2.91 -12.15 -2.58
C VAL A 22 -2.63 -10.66 -2.45
N TYR A 23 -3.11 -10.01 -1.39
CA TYR A 23 -2.78 -8.61 -1.10
C TYR A 23 -1.28 -8.41 -0.92
N LEU A 24 -0.64 -9.26 -0.10
CA LEU A 24 0.82 -9.18 0.13
C LEU A 24 1.63 -9.35 -1.15
N ILE A 25 1.26 -10.31 -2.01
CA ILE A 25 1.92 -10.52 -3.30
C ILE A 25 1.74 -9.28 -4.18
N THR A 26 0.53 -8.73 -4.23
CA THR A 26 0.23 -7.52 -5.01
C THR A 26 1.07 -6.33 -4.54
N LEU A 27 1.16 -6.15 -3.23
CA LEU A 27 1.96 -5.10 -2.59
C LEU A 27 3.45 -5.29 -2.86
N PHE A 28 3.95 -6.53 -2.79
CA PHE A 28 5.34 -6.85 -3.13
C PHE A 28 5.68 -6.60 -4.60
N ILE A 29 4.83 -7.03 -5.53
CA ILE A 29 5.03 -6.77 -6.98
C ILE A 29 5.02 -5.25 -7.25
N SER A 30 4.04 -4.54 -6.69
CA SER A 30 3.94 -3.07 -6.79
C SER A 30 5.21 -2.39 -6.28
N GLU A 31 5.79 -2.88 -5.19
CA GLU A 31 7.00 -2.33 -4.60
C GLU A 31 8.25 -2.61 -5.44
N VAL A 32 8.42 -3.84 -5.95
CA VAL A 32 9.54 -4.18 -6.84
C VAL A 32 9.50 -3.36 -8.13
N MET A 33 8.32 -3.20 -8.73
CA MET A 33 8.14 -2.34 -9.90
C MET A 33 8.46 -0.87 -9.59
N TYR A 34 8.19 -0.44 -8.37
CA TYR A 34 8.48 0.91 -7.92
C TYR A 34 9.98 1.15 -7.72
N ILE A 35 10.65 0.27 -6.99
CA ILE A 35 12.10 0.33 -6.73
C ILE A 35 12.88 0.29 -8.05
N THR A 36 12.50 -0.58 -8.99
CA THR A 36 13.14 -0.63 -10.31
C THR A 36 12.96 0.67 -11.11
N GLY A 37 11.82 1.35 -10.96
CA GLY A 37 11.61 2.69 -11.50
C GLY A 37 12.51 3.75 -10.84
N VAL A 38 12.60 3.74 -9.51
CA VAL A 38 13.43 4.70 -8.74
C VAL A 38 14.92 4.52 -9.03
N ILE A 39 15.43 3.28 -9.07
CA ILE A 39 16.85 2.98 -9.36
C ILE A 39 17.28 3.55 -10.71
N ARG A 40 16.38 3.55 -11.71
CA ARG A 40 16.68 4.12 -13.04
C ARG A 40 16.80 5.64 -13.03
N ILE A 41 16.14 6.31 -12.08
CA ILE A 41 16.11 7.77 -11.96
C ILE A 41 17.20 8.27 -11.00
N LEU A 42 17.68 7.38 -10.10
CA LEU A 42 18.71 7.66 -9.09
C LEU A 42 20.01 8.30 -9.62
N PRO A 43 20.57 7.91 -10.79
CA PRO A 43 21.82 8.49 -11.29
C PRO A 43 21.73 9.99 -11.59
N ASN A 44 20.54 10.49 -11.89
CA ASN A 44 20.28 11.90 -12.21
C ASN A 44 19.56 12.64 -11.08
N PHE A 45 19.46 12.03 -9.90
CA PHE A 45 18.62 12.53 -8.82
C PHE A 45 19.06 13.90 -8.28
N ILE A 46 20.38 14.13 -8.18
CA ILE A 46 20.94 15.40 -7.71
C ILE A 46 20.61 16.53 -8.70
N ASN A 47 20.82 16.30 -10.00
CA ASN A 47 20.49 17.27 -11.04
C ASN A 47 18.98 17.50 -11.16
N HIS A 48 18.16 16.47 -10.91
CA HIS A 48 16.70 16.62 -10.89
C HIS A 48 16.23 17.46 -9.72
N ILE A 49 16.85 17.37 -8.53
CA ILE A 49 16.44 18.15 -7.36
C ILE A 49 16.71 19.64 -7.57
N GLU A 50 17.86 20.02 -8.13
CA GLU A 50 18.21 21.43 -8.35
C GLU A 50 17.27 22.15 -9.34
N GLU A 51 16.77 21.45 -10.35
CA GLU A 51 15.81 21.98 -11.34
C GLU A 51 14.34 21.69 -10.97
N SER A 52 14.09 21.00 -9.86
CA SER A 52 12.74 20.53 -9.52
C SER A 52 11.83 21.60 -8.92
N ASN A 53 10.56 21.55 -9.32
CA ASN A 53 9.50 22.29 -8.64
C ASN A 53 9.09 21.56 -7.34
N TRP A 54 8.49 22.28 -6.38
CA TRP A 54 8.05 21.72 -5.09
C TRP A 54 7.19 20.45 -5.24
N VAL A 55 6.36 20.38 -6.29
CA VAL A 55 5.53 19.22 -6.65
C VAL A 55 6.37 17.97 -6.88
N GLN A 56 7.48 18.08 -7.60
CA GLN A 56 8.38 16.96 -7.88
C GLN A 56 9.10 16.49 -6.61
N ASN A 57 9.51 17.42 -5.75
CA ASN A 57 10.07 17.07 -4.44
C ASN A 57 9.08 16.30 -3.58
N VAL A 58 7.80 16.69 -3.58
CA VAL A 58 6.72 15.95 -2.88
C VAL A 58 6.52 14.55 -3.48
N ILE A 59 6.53 14.40 -4.80
CA ILE A 59 6.45 13.08 -5.46
C ILE A 59 7.61 12.19 -5.03
N VAL A 60 8.83 12.72 -5.06
CA VAL A 60 10.06 12.00 -4.72
C VAL A 60 10.10 11.61 -3.24
N ILE A 61 9.79 12.53 -2.33
CA ILE A 61 9.72 12.22 -0.89
C ILE A 61 8.60 11.22 -0.64
N GLY A 62 7.45 11.38 -1.28
CA GLY A 62 6.34 10.44 -1.19
C GLY A 62 6.70 9.05 -1.69
N ALA A 63 7.53 8.97 -2.74
CA ALA A 63 8.11 7.74 -3.24
C ALA A 63 8.95 7.01 -2.20
N LEU A 64 9.85 7.74 -1.52
CA LEU A 64 10.71 7.19 -0.49
C LEU A 64 9.92 6.79 0.76
N LEU A 65 8.93 7.60 1.16
CA LEU A 65 8.04 7.25 2.26
C LEU A 65 7.23 5.99 1.96
N LYS A 66 6.77 5.81 0.72
CA LYS A 66 6.06 4.61 0.29
C LYS A 66 6.90 3.37 0.59
N THR A 67 8.17 3.33 0.21
CA THR A 67 9.00 2.12 0.39
C THR A 67 9.18 1.76 1.87
N VAL A 68 9.43 2.77 2.72
CA VAL A 68 9.55 2.60 4.17
C VAL A 68 8.23 2.09 4.79
N ILE A 69 7.11 2.71 4.44
CA ILE A 69 5.79 2.33 4.99
C ILE A 69 5.39 0.93 4.51
N THR A 70 5.76 0.55 3.28
CA THR A 70 5.52 -0.80 2.75
C THR A 70 6.19 -1.86 3.63
N GLY A 71 7.44 -1.64 4.05
CA GLY A 71 8.14 -2.52 5.00
C GLY A 71 7.45 -2.60 6.36
N LEU A 72 6.97 -1.46 6.88
CA LEU A 72 6.21 -1.42 8.14
C LEU A 72 4.89 -2.18 8.03
N ILE A 73 4.18 -2.07 6.91
CA ILE A 73 2.92 -2.78 6.67
C ILE A 73 3.16 -4.29 6.66
N LEU A 74 4.23 -4.77 6.00
CA LEU A 74 4.59 -6.19 6.01
C LEU A 74 4.79 -6.70 7.44
N MET A 75 5.50 -5.95 8.27
CA MET A 75 5.74 -6.30 9.69
C MET A 75 4.44 -6.32 10.51
N LEU A 76 3.58 -5.31 10.34
CA LEU A 76 2.29 -5.20 11.03
C LEU A 76 1.30 -6.29 10.61
N PHE A 77 1.39 -6.72 9.36
CA PHE A 77 0.60 -7.80 8.81
C PHE A 77 0.96 -9.14 9.46
N ILE A 78 2.25 -9.44 9.59
CA ILE A 78 2.76 -10.64 10.28
C ILE A 78 2.36 -10.59 11.77
N SER A 79 2.44 -9.42 12.38
CA SER A 79 2.12 -9.21 13.80
C SER A 79 0.63 -9.16 14.12
N LYS A 80 -0.24 -9.28 13.10
CA LYS A 80 -1.72 -9.27 13.18
C LYS A 80 -2.33 -8.16 14.04
N LYS A 81 -1.69 -6.99 14.11
CA LYS A 81 -2.14 -5.90 14.99
C LYS A 81 -3.50 -5.33 14.56
N ASN A 82 -4.34 -5.00 15.53
CA ASN A 82 -5.69 -4.44 15.31
C ASN A 82 -5.72 -3.15 14.48
N TYR A 83 -4.65 -2.36 14.53
CA TYR A 83 -4.52 -1.13 13.75
C TYR A 83 -3.91 -1.33 12.35
N ALA A 84 -3.42 -2.54 12.02
CA ALA A 84 -2.77 -2.82 10.73
C ALA A 84 -3.71 -2.53 9.55
N LEU A 85 -4.98 -2.92 9.65
CA LEU A 85 -5.96 -2.70 8.59
C LEU A 85 -6.24 -1.21 8.34
N ARG A 86 -6.25 -0.37 9.39
CA ARG A 86 -6.39 1.08 9.24
C ARG A 86 -5.16 1.68 8.56
N ILE A 87 -3.96 1.26 8.96
CA ILE A 87 -2.70 1.75 8.37
C ILE A 87 -2.60 1.36 6.90
N ILE A 88 -2.99 0.12 6.54
CA ILE A 88 -3.06 -0.35 5.16
C ILE A 88 -3.97 0.54 4.31
N ILE A 89 -5.18 0.86 4.80
CA ILE A 89 -6.11 1.73 4.08
C ILE A 89 -5.51 3.13 3.89
N ILE A 90 -4.96 3.73 4.94
CA ILE A 90 -4.33 5.06 4.87
C ILE A 90 -3.18 5.06 3.86
N TYR A 91 -2.36 4.01 3.86
CA TYR A 91 -1.25 3.85 2.92
C TYR A 91 -1.73 3.71 1.47
N GLU A 92 -2.78 2.92 1.21
CA GLU A 92 -3.31 2.77 -0.14
C GLU A 92 -3.89 4.09 -0.67
N VAL A 93 -4.60 4.85 0.19
CA VAL A 93 -5.07 6.20 -0.13
C VAL A 93 -3.90 7.14 -0.43
N PHE A 94 -2.86 7.12 0.40
CA PHE A 94 -1.64 7.89 0.16
C PHE A 94 -1.00 7.54 -1.19
N CYS A 95 -0.91 6.26 -1.54
CA CYS A 95 -0.37 5.83 -2.83
C CYS A 95 -1.21 6.31 -4.01
N ILE A 96 -2.54 6.33 -3.87
CA ILE A 96 -3.44 6.88 -4.90
C ILE A 96 -3.21 8.40 -5.07
N LEU A 97 -3.08 9.14 -3.96
CA LEU A 97 -2.83 10.58 -4.00
C LEU A 97 -1.51 10.92 -4.69
N ILE A 98 -0.42 10.21 -4.36
CA ILE A 98 0.88 10.40 -5.02
C ILE A 98 0.76 10.13 -6.51
N ARG A 99 0.06 9.07 -6.92
CA ARG A 99 -0.18 8.79 -8.35
C ARG A 99 -0.89 9.96 -9.02
N ILE A 100 -2.04 10.40 -8.48
CA ILE A 100 -2.80 11.53 -9.05
C ILE A 100 -1.90 12.77 -9.20
N LEU A 101 -1.11 13.08 -8.18
CA LEU A 101 -0.21 14.24 -8.19
C LEU A 101 0.89 14.09 -9.27
N THR A 102 1.45 12.89 -9.46
CA THR A 102 2.36 12.60 -10.58
C THR A 102 1.69 12.76 -11.95
N TYR A 103 0.43 12.35 -12.10
CA TYR A 103 -0.29 12.55 -13.36
C TYR A 103 -0.49 14.04 -13.66
N ILE A 104 -0.89 14.82 -12.65
CA ILE A 104 -1.08 16.26 -12.78
C ILE A 104 0.25 16.95 -13.14
N ASP A 105 1.38 16.55 -12.54
CA ASP A 105 2.70 17.10 -12.87
C ASP A 105 3.05 16.85 -14.35
N PHE A 106 2.90 15.62 -14.85
CA PHE A 106 3.13 15.32 -16.28
C PHE A 106 2.22 16.13 -17.21
N TYR A 107 0.92 16.18 -16.90
CA TYR A 107 -0.06 16.90 -17.71
C TYR A 107 0.22 18.42 -17.72
N SER A 108 0.49 19.01 -16.56
CA SER A 108 0.73 20.45 -16.43
C SER A 108 1.98 20.93 -17.16
N ARG A 109 2.98 20.05 -17.31
CA ARG A 109 4.22 20.32 -18.05
C ARG A 109 4.13 20.01 -19.55
N GLY A 110 2.97 19.55 -20.03
CA GLY A 110 2.81 19.10 -21.42
C GLY A 110 3.71 17.91 -21.79
N GLN A 111 4.15 17.14 -20.79
CA GLN A 111 5.03 15.99 -21.00
C GLN A 111 4.22 14.76 -21.39
N ILE A 112 4.82 13.92 -22.23
CA ILE A 112 4.23 12.63 -22.61
C ILE A 112 4.25 11.72 -21.39
N VAL A 113 3.07 11.21 -21.01
CA VAL A 113 2.93 10.27 -19.90
C VAL A 113 3.65 8.96 -20.27
N PRO A 114 4.63 8.51 -19.47
CA PRO A 114 5.36 7.27 -19.75
C PRO A 114 4.43 6.05 -19.78
N SER A 115 4.69 5.07 -20.65
CA SER A 115 3.87 3.86 -20.72
C SER A 115 3.85 3.05 -19.41
N SER A 116 4.94 3.10 -18.64
CA SER A 116 5.03 2.54 -17.28
C SER A 116 4.02 3.15 -16.31
N TYR A 117 3.58 4.40 -16.56
CA TYR A 117 2.59 5.07 -15.73
C TYR A 117 1.18 4.47 -15.91
N HIS A 118 0.84 3.94 -17.09
CA HIS A 118 -0.43 3.22 -17.27
C HIS A 118 -0.52 1.96 -16.39
N VAL A 119 0.60 1.26 -16.21
CA VAL A 119 0.67 0.13 -15.28
C VAL A 119 0.48 0.61 -13.83
N SER A 120 1.05 1.77 -13.47
CA SER A 120 0.84 2.38 -12.15
C SER A 120 -0.63 2.73 -11.89
N ILE A 121 -1.37 3.22 -12.90
CA ILE A 121 -2.82 3.49 -12.81
C ILE A 121 -3.59 2.20 -12.54
N LEU A 122 -3.24 1.09 -13.21
CA LEU A 122 -3.86 -0.21 -12.97
C LEU A 122 -3.68 -0.66 -11.52
N PHE A 123 -2.48 -0.49 -10.95
CA PHE A 123 -2.27 -0.71 -9.52
C PHE A 123 -3.08 0.24 -8.63
N GLY A 124 -3.32 1.48 -9.07
CA GLY A 124 -4.24 2.40 -8.38
C GLY A 124 -5.68 1.89 -8.34
N VAL A 125 -6.18 1.29 -9.41
CA VAL A 125 -7.51 0.65 -9.43
C VAL A 125 -7.55 -0.55 -8.49
N ILE A 126 -6.50 -1.38 -8.50
CA ILE A 126 -6.37 -2.52 -7.59
C ILE A 126 -6.34 -2.05 -6.12
N SER A 127 -5.65 -0.96 -5.81
CA SER A 127 -5.65 -0.32 -4.49
C SER A 127 -7.08 0.05 -4.04
N VAL A 128 -7.89 0.64 -4.93
CA VAL A 128 -9.29 1.01 -4.62
C VAL A 128 -10.15 -0.23 -4.32
N LEU A 129 -9.95 -1.33 -5.05
CA LEU A 129 -10.62 -2.60 -4.79
C LEU A 129 -10.24 -3.15 -3.41
N TRP A 130 -8.96 -3.12 -3.05
CA TRP A 130 -8.49 -3.54 -1.74
C TRP A 130 -9.02 -2.67 -0.60
N ILE A 131 -9.00 -1.35 -0.75
CA ILE A 131 -9.61 -0.42 0.23
C ILE A 131 -11.08 -0.76 0.45
N SER A 132 -11.84 -0.90 -0.65
CA SER A 132 -13.27 -1.22 -0.59
C SER A 132 -13.52 -2.57 0.09
N TYR A 133 -12.68 -3.55 -0.20
CA TYR A 133 -12.72 -4.86 0.41
C TYR A 133 -12.40 -4.78 1.92
N PHE A 134 -11.32 -4.11 2.34
CA PHE A 134 -10.93 -4.02 3.75
C PHE A 134 -11.95 -3.24 4.59
N LEU A 135 -12.62 -2.24 4.02
CA LEU A 135 -13.68 -1.50 4.69
C LEU A 135 -14.94 -2.36 4.93
N LYS A 136 -15.33 -3.17 3.94
CA LYS A 136 -16.58 -3.95 3.96
C LYS A 136 -16.45 -5.37 4.53
N SER A 137 -15.27 -5.98 4.45
CA SER A 137 -15.09 -7.39 4.80
C SER A 137 -14.99 -7.61 6.31
N ASN A 138 -16.00 -8.27 6.89
CA ASN A 138 -15.97 -8.72 8.28
C ASN A 138 -14.84 -9.75 8.51
N ARG A 139 -14.55 -10.59 7.52
CA ARG A 139 -13.42 -11.55 7.56
C ARG A 139 -12.07 -10.86 7.73
N ALA A 140 -11.88 -9.71 7.07
CA ALA A 140 -10.67 -8.92 7.21
C ALA A 140 -10.55 -8.37 8.63
N LYS A 141 -11.62 -7.76 9.15
CA LYS A 141 -11.66 -7.22 10.50
C LYS A 141 -11.38 -8.29 11.54
N GLU A 142 -12.04 -9.45 11.45
CA GLU A 142 -11.85 -10.57 12.38
C GLU A 142 -10.42 -11.13 12.39
N THR A 143 -9.71 -11.09 11.27
CA THR A 143 -8.31 -11.58 11.19
C THR A 143 -7.35 -10.71 12.01
N PHE A 144 -7.67 -9.42 12.15
CA PHE A 144 -6.86 -8.45 12.88
C PHE A 144 -7.45 -8.08 14.24
N ILE A 145 -8.59 -8.63 14.71
CA ILE A 145 -9.22 -8.21 15.98
C ILE A 145 -8.73 -9.02 17.20
N ASN A 146 -8.16 -10.22 16.99
CA ASN A 146 -7.82 -11.18 18.05
C ASN A 146 -6.30 -11.39 18.25
N SER A 147 -5.44 -10.36 18.19
CA SER A 147 -3.99 -10.51 18.47
C SER A 147 -3.35 -9.32 19.18
#